data_AF-A0A2V9W8K3-F1
#
_entry.id   AF-A0A2V9W8K3-F1
#
_cell.length_a   1.000
_cell.length_b   1.000
_cell.length_c   1.000
_cell.angle_alpha   90.00
_cell.angle_beta   90.00
_cell.angle_gamma   90.00
#
_symmetry.space_group_name_H-M   'P 1'
#
loop_
_entity.id
_entity.type
_entity.pdbx_description
1 polymer ?
#
loop_
_entity_poly.entity_id
_entity_poly.type
_entity_poly.pdbx_seq_one_letter_code
_entity_poly.pdbx_strand_id
1 'polypeptide(L)'
;FQQIAFVDTETGDYGEQRLEHSEGAEKFYRDLAAQGKKVRVGMEASGHARWFERLLAELNFELWIGDATEIARKRERKQKTDRQDAQHILQLLMENRFPKIWVPSGENRDLRQLLWHRHRMVQMRTRIMNLQ
;
A
#
# COMPACT_ATOMS: atom_id res chain seq x y z
N PHE A 1 10.51 11.86 1.10
CA PHE A 1 11.10 10.81 0.25
C PHE A 1 10.60 9.44 0.67
N GLN A 2 10.69 8.44 -0.21
CA GLN A 2 10.50 7.02 0.08
C GLN A 2 11.78 6.27 -0.26
N GLN A 3 12.26 5.43 0.64
CA GLN A 3 13.37 4.52 0.33
C GLN A 3 12.77 3.16 -0.02
N ILE A 4 13.11 2.65 -1.21
CA ILE A 4 12.63 1.36 -1.69
C ILE A 4 13.80 0.41 -1.93
N ALA A 5 13.52 -0.88 -1.73
CA ALA A 5 14.30 -2.01 -2.20
C ALA A 5 13.33 -2.93 -2.95
N PHE A 6 13.75 -3.46 -4.08
CA PHE A 6 12.90 -4.30 -4.93
C PHE A 6 13.70 -5.45 -5.54
N VAL A 7 12.96 -6.45 -5.98
CA VAL A 7 13.45 -7.55 -6.82
C VAL A 7 12.50 -7.72 -8.00
N ASP A 8 13.02 -7.84 -9.21
CA ASP A 8 12.27 -8.39 -10.33
C ASP A 8 12.34 -9.92 -10.19
N THR A 9 11.21 -10.56 -9.88
CA THR A 9 11.17 -12.01 -9.64
C THR A 9 11.31 -12.84 -10.91
N GLU A 10 11.16 -12.23 -12.10
CA GLU A 10 11.35 -12.90 -13.38
C GLU A 10 12.83 -12.95 -13.76
N THR A 11 13.56 -11.84 -13.57
CA THR A 11 14.99 -11.76 -13.92
C THR A 11 15.93 -12.08 -12.76
N GLY A 12 15.45 -11.91 -11.52
CA GLY A 12 16.26 -12.00 -10.31
C GLY A 12 17.03 -10.71 -10.00
N ASP A 13 16.79 -9.62 -10.72
CA ASP A 13 17.51 -8.35 -10.52
C ASP A 13 17.05 -7.66 -9.23
N TYR A 14 18.03 -7.24 -8.43
CA TYR A 14 17.80 -6.47 -7.21
C TYR A 14 18.18 -5.01 -7.41
N GLY A 15 17.39 -4.12 -6.82
CA GLY A 15 17.66 -2.70 -6.85
C GLY A 15 17.21 -1.98 -5.60
N GLU A 16 17.78 -0.80 -5.41
CA GLU A 16 17.41 0.12 -4.34
C GLU A 16 17.34 1.52 -4.91
N GLN A 17 16.35 2.30 -4.48
CA GLN A 17 16.17 3.66 -4.96
C GLN A 17 15.55 4.54 -3.89
N ARG A 18 15.98 5.81 -3.88
CA ARG A 18 15.35 6.86 -3.09
C ARG A 18 14.45 7.71 -3.98
N LEU A 19 13.17 7.78 -3.65
CA LEU A 19 12.15 8.56 -4.35
C LEU A 19 11.91 9.85 -3.56
N GLU A 20 12.55 10.96 -3.95
CA GLU A 20 12.61 12.18 -3.11
C GLU A 20 11.25 12.82 -2.80
N HIS A 21 10.34 12.83 -3.76
CA HIS A 21 9.05 13.55 -3.68
C HIS A 21 7.89 12.65 -4.13
N SER A 22 6.66 13.02 -3.76
CA SER A 22 5.44 12.26 -4.11
C SER A 22 5.26 12.11 -5.62
N GLU A 23 5.55 13.15 -6.41
CA GLU A 23 5.45 13.12 -7.88
C GLU A 23 6.45 12.13 -8.50
N GLY A 24 7.70 12.12 -8.02
CA GLY A 24 8.71 11.17 -8.48
C GLY A 24 8.36 9.72 -8.14
N ALA A 25 7.77 9.50 -6.96
CA ALA A 25 7.25 8.18 -6.60
C ALA A 25 6.04 7.79 -7.47
N GLU A 26 5.10 8.70 -7.69
CA GLU A 26 3.93 8.45 -8.52
C GLU A 26 4.32 8.06 -9.95
N LYS A 27 5.22 8.83 -10.57
CA LYS A 27 5.75 8.53 -11.90
C LYS A 27 6.37 7.12 -11.93
N PHE A 28 7.20 6.78 -10.94
CA PHE A 28 7.84 5.47 -10.86
C PHE A 28 6.83 4.32 -10.88
N TYR A 29 5.81 4.36 -10.03
CA TYR A 29 4.80 3.30 -9.98
C TYR A 29 3.91 3.26 -11.23
N ARG A 30 3.58 4.42 -11.80
CA ARG A 30 2.83 4.51 -13.06
C ARG A 30 3.62 3.94 -14.24
N ASP A 31 4.94 4.18 -14.29
CA ASP A 31 5.81 3.62 -15.33
C ASP A 31 5.86 2.08 -15.25
N LEU A 32 5.86 1.49 -14.04
CA LEU A 32 5.76 0.04 -13.86
C LEU A 32 4.40 -0.50 -14.33
N ALA A 33 3.31 0.20 -14.03
CA ALA A 33 1.98 -0.18 -14.47
C ALA A 33 1.85 -0.08 -16.00
N ALA A 34 2.40 0.96 -16.62
CA ALA A 34 2.44 1.14 -18.07
C ALA A 34 3.24 0.03 -18.78
N GLN A 35 4.24 -0.54 -18.12
CA GLN A 35 4.98 -1.72 -18.57
C GLN A 35 4.23 -3.04 -18.34
N GLY A 36 3.05 -3.02 -17.74
CA GLY A 36 2.25 -4.21 -17.45
C GLY A 36 2.82 -5.09 -16.32
N LYS A 37 3.70 -4.55 -15.49
CA LYS A 37 4.33 -5.31 -14.40
C LYS A 37 3.31 -5.60 -13.29
N LYS A 38 3.31 -6.84 -12.79
CA LYS A 38 2.56 -7.23 -11.60
C LYS A 38 3.40 -6.93 -10.37
N VAL A 39 2.96 -5.99 -9.54
CA VAL A 39 3.76 -5.49 -8.41
C VAL A 39 3.09 -5.82 -7.08
N ARG A 40 3.90 -6.31 -6.14
CA ARG A 40 3.56 -6.38 -4.71
C ARG A 40 4.41 -5.39 -3.94
N VAL A 41 3.76 -4.56 -3.12
CA VAL A 41 4.40 -3.58 -2.25
C VAL A 41 4.15 -4.00 -0.79
N GLY A 42 5.22 -4.12 -0.01
CA GLY A 42 5.14 -4.22 1.44
C GLY A 42 5.49 -2.89 2.09
N MET A 43 4.72 -2.46 3.08
CA MET A 43 5.02 -1.27 3.87
C MET A 43 4.66 -1.44 5.34
N GLU A 44 5.37 -0.73 6.20
CA GLU A 44 4.98 -0.56 7.60
C GLU A 44 3.72 0.30 7.69
N ALA A 45 2.83 -0.03 8.64
CA ALA A 45 1.69 0.81 8.96
C ALA A 45 2.15 2.23 9.34
N SER A 46 1.78 3.24 8.54
CA SER A 46 2.16 4.63 8.78
C SER A 46 0.98 5.59 8.63
N GLY A 47 0.97 6.66 9.42
CA GLY A 47 -0.14 7.62 9.48
C GLY A 47 -0.33 8.48 8.22
N HIS A 48 0.66 8.54 7.33
CA HIS A 48 0.66 9.38 6.13
C HIS A 48 0.42 8.61 4.81
N ALA A 49 -0.02 7.35 4.89
CA ALA A 49 -0.07 6.41 3.76
C ALA A 49 -1.24 6.58 2.78
N ARG A 50 -2.25 7.39 3.08
CA ARG A 50 -3.53 7.39 2.33
C ARG A 50 -3.41 7.70 0.84
N TRP A 51 -2.56 8.65 0.46
CA TRP A 51 -2.35 8.99 -0.94
C TRP A 51 -1.69 7.84 -1.70
N PHE A 52 -0.78 7.12 -1.03
CA PHE A 52 -0.03 6.02 -1.60
C PHE A 52 -0.89 4.75 -1.70
N GLU A 53 -1.68 4.44 -0.66
CA GLU A 53 -2.71 3.39 -0.71
C GLU A 53 -3.65 3.59 -1.91
N ARG A 54 -4.10 4.82 -2.14
CA ARG A 54 -4.98 5.16 -3.27
C ARG A 54 -4.28 4.96 -4.61
N LEU A 55 -3.04 5.42 -4.75
CA LEU A 55 -2.25 5.25 -5.96
C LEU A 55 -2.08 3.75 -6.29
N LEU A 56 -1.66 2.94 -5.31
CA LEU A 56 -1.46 1.50 -5.54
C LEU A 56 -2.75 0.78 -5.89
N ALA A 57 -3.88 1.18 -5.29
CA ALA A 57 -5.20 0.66 -5.66
C ALA A 57 -5.60 1.04 -7.09
N GLU A 58 -5.37 2.29 -7.51
CA GLU A 58 -5.63 2.76 -8.88
C GLU A 58 -4.82 1.97 -9.92
N LEU A 59 -3.57 1.64 -9.59
CA LEU A 59 -2.67 0.86 -10.44
C LEU A 59 -2.88 -0.66 -10.33
N ASN A 60 -3.84 -1.11 -9.52
CA ASN A 60 -4.13 -2.52 -9.26
C ASN A 60 -2.90 -3.31 -8.76
N PHE A 61 -2.07 -2.66 -7.94
CA PHE A 61 -0.92 -3.26 -7.28
C PHE A 61 -1.32 -3.90 -5.95
N GLU A 62 -0.68 -5.02 -5.62
CA GLU A 62 -0.94 -5.72 -4.35
C GLU A 62 -0.23 -4.99 -3.21
N LEU A 63 -0.98 -4.52 -2.21
CA LEU A 63 -0.43 -3.86 -1.03
C LEU A 63 -0.53 -4.73 0.22
N TRP A 64 0.61 -4.99 0.85
CA TRP A 64 0.70 -5.61 2.18
C TRP A 64 1.16 -4.57 3.20
N ILE A 65 0.35 -4.39 4.25
CA ILE A 65 0.69 -3.52 5.38
C ILE A 65 1.08 -4.42 6.55
N GLY A 66 2.21 -4.13 7.18
CA GLY A 66 2.73 -4.88 8.32
C GLY A 66 2.77 -4.07 9.62
N ASP A 67 2.70 -4.77 10.74
CA ASP A 67 2.85 -4.16 12.07
C ASP A 67 4.30 -3.72 12.29
N ALA A 68 4.48 -2.44 12.62
CA ALA A 68 5.76 -1.80 12.92
C ALA A 68 6.61 -2.56 13.95
N THR A 69 5.97 -2.97 15.04
CA THR A 69 6.60 -3.65 16.17
C THR A 69 7.04 -5.05 15.77
N GLU A 70 6.20 -5.78 15.03
CA GLU A 70 6.54 -7.13 14.56
C GLU A 70 7.63 -7.12 13.48
N ILE A 71 7.61 -6.14 12.56
CA ILE A 71 8.69 -5.94 11.59
C ILE A 71 10.01 -5.66 12.32
N ALA A 72 9.99 -4.75 13.30
CA ALA A 72 11.17 -4.40 14.10
C ALA A 72 11.69 -5.60 14.91
N ARG A 73 10.80 -6.41 15.51
CA ARG A 73 11.17 -7.60 16.29
C ARG A 73 11.88 -8.66 15.45
N LYS A 74 11.54 -8.76 14.16
CA LYS A 74 12.17 -9.70 13.22
C LYS A 74 13.54 -9.24 12.72
N ARG A 75 14.00 -8.05 13.09
CA ARG A 75 15.29 -7.49 12.65
C ARG A 75 16.45 -8.06 13.47
N GLU A 76 17.49 -8.52 12.78
CA GLU A 76 18.70 -9.05 13.43
C GLU A 76 19.67 -7.94 13.89
N ARG A 77 19.67 -6.79 13.20
CA ARG A 77 20.58 -5.66 13.45
C ARG A 77 19.92 -4.57 14.29
N LYS A 78 20.63 -4.01 15.27
CA LYS A 78 20.13 -2.90 16.11
C LYS A 78 20.14 -1.53 15.41
N GLN A 79 20.95 -1.34 14.37
CA GLN A 79 21.01 -0.07 13.65
C GLN A 79 19.85 0.03 12.65
N LYS A 80 19.15 1.17 12.67
CA LYS A 80 18.03 1.50 11.79
C LYS A 80 18.47 2.59 10.83
N THR A 81 18.38 2.32 9.53
CA THR A 81 18.49 3.31 8.46
C THR A 81 17.37 3.03 7.47
N ASP A 82 16.83 4.06 6.80
CA ASP A 82 15.72 3.88 5.85
C ASP A 82 16.06 2.84 4.77
N ARG A 83 17.33 2.77 4.36
CA ARG A 83 17.87 1.78 3.42
C ARG A 83 17.77 0.36 3.97
N GLN A 84 18.27 0.14 5.18
CA GLN A 84 18.19 -1.16 5.85
C GLN A 84 16.76 -1.52 6.26
N ASP A 85 15.88 -0.55 6.42
CA ASP A 85 14.45 -0.78 6.63
C ASP A 85 13.80 -1.34 5.36
N ALA A 86 14.04 -0.70 4.21
CA ALA A 86 13.52 -1.16 2.93
C ALA A 86 14.03 -2.57 2.55
N GLN A 87 15.33 -2.84 2.74
CA GLN A 87 15.91 -4.16 2.51
C GLN A 87 15.28 -5.24 3.41
N HIS A 88 15.08 -4.93 4.70
CA HIS A 88 14.48 -5.86 5.65
C HIS A 88 13.02 -6.19 5.30
N ILE A 89 12.26 -5.20 4.87
CA ILE A 89 10.90 -5.40 4.36
C ILE A 89 10.92 -6.30 3.12
N LEU A 90 11.80 -6.03 2.16
CA LEU A 90 11.94 -6.86 0.95
C LEU A 90 12.26 -8.31 1.29
N GLN A 91 13.21 -8.55 2.20
CA GLN A 91 13.57 -9.89 2.65
C GLN A 91 12.36 -10.62 3.26
N LEU A 92 11.61 -9.96 4.14
CA LEU A 92 10.41 -10.55 4.75
C LEU A 92 9.32 -10.91 3.73
N LEU A 93 9.16 -10.10 2.67
CA LEU A 93 8.23 -10.40 1.57
C LEU A 93 8.67 -11.63 0.78
N MET A 94 9.95 -11.70 0.41
CA MET A 94 10.51 -12.80 -0.37
C MET A 94 10.47 -14.13 0.38
N GLU A 95 10.75 -14.10 1.68
CA GLU A 95 10.72 -15.29 2.55
C GLU A 95 9.30 -15.69 2.97
N ASN A 96 8.27 -14.97 2.52
CA ASN A 96 6.88 -15.15 2.93
C ASN A 96 6.70 -15.10 4.47
N ARG A 97 7.51 -14.28 5.16
CA ARG A 97 7.49 -14.07 6.62
C ARG A 97 6.99 -12.69 7.01
N PHE A 98 6.50 -11.91 6.05
CA PHE A 98 6.01 -10.55 6.25
C PHE A 98 4.81 -10.56 7.23
N PRO A 99 4.86 -9.83 8.36
CA PRO A 99 3.82 -9.85 9.38
C PRO A 99 2.64 -8.97 8.93
N LYS A 100 1.90 -9.44 7.92
CA LYS A 100 0.74 -8.75 7.35
C LYS A 100 -0.32 -8.56 8.43
N ILE A 101 -0.67 -7.32 8.72
CA ILE A 101 -1.85 -7.01 9.51
C ILE A 101 -3.08 -7.05 8.61
N TRP A 102 -4.21 -7.46 9.20
CA TRP A 102 -5.48 -7.33 8.50
C TRP A 102 -5.81 -5.84 8.39
N VAL A 103 -5.65 -5.30 7.18
CA VAL A 103 -6.17 -3.99 6.82
C VAL A 103 -7.35 -4.25 5.87
N PRO A 104 -8.53 -3.66 6.12
CA PRO A 104 -9.58 -3.69 5.12
C PRO A 104 -9.02 -3.04 3.85
N SER A 105 -8.89 -3.81 2.77
CA SER A 105 -8.41 -3.33 1.47
C SER A 105 -9.22 -2.11 0.99
N GLY A 106 -8.63 -1.29 0.12
CA GLY A 106 -9.33 -0.17 -0.52
C GLY A 106 -10.69 -0.58 -1.11
N GLU A 107 -10.76 -1.77 -1.72
CA GLU A 107 -12.01 -2.37 -2.23
C GLU A 107 -13.09 -2.57 -1.14
N ASN A 108 -12.69 -2.99 0.07
CA ASN A 108 -13.62 -3.13 1.20
C ASN A 108 -14.04 -1.76 1.80
N ARG A 109 -13.24 -0.72 1.59
CA ARG A 109 -13.58 0.66 1.99
C ARG A 109 -14.55 1.29 0.98
N ASP A 110 -14.39 1.02 -0.31
CA ASP A 110 -15.28 1.48 -1.38
C ASP A 110 -16.64 0.79 -1.37
N LEU A 111 -16.71 -0.50 -1.03
CA LEU A 111 -17.99 -1.19 -0.79
C LEU A 111 -18.77 -0.49 0.33
N ARG A 112 -18.09 -0.05 1.39
CA ARG A 112 -18.72 0.73 2.47
C ARG A 112 -19.10 2.14 2.02
N GLN A 113 -18.32 2.82 1.18
CA GLN A 113 -18.72 4.12 0.62
C GLN A 113 -19.95 4.01 -0.29
N LEU A 114 -20.04 2.98 -1.14
CA LEU A 114 -21.20 2.74 -2.01
C LEU A 114 -22.44 2.39 -1.18
N LEU A 115 -22.29 1.56 -0.13
CA LEU A 115 -23.37 1.26 0.81
C LEU A 115 -23.82 2.49 1.59
N TRP A 116 -22.89 3.36 2.03
CA TRP A 116 -23.20 4.63 2.70
C TRP A 116 -23.89 5.64 1.76
N HIS A 117 -23.43 5.77 0.50
CA HIS A 117 -24.08 6.64 -0.49
C HIS A 117 -25.50 6.16 -0.80
N ARG A 118 -25.68 4.85 -1.00
CA ARG A 118 -27.01 4.26 -1.22
C ARG A 118 -27.92 4.45 -0.01
N HIS A 119 -27.43 4.20 1.20
CA HIS A 119 -28.20 4.40 2.43
C HIS A 119 -28.60 5.87 2.62
N ARG A 120 -27.68 6.81 2.34
CA ARG A 120 -27.94 8.25 2.41
C ARG A 120 -28.93 8.73 1.35
N MET A 121 -28.86 8.20 0.12
CA MET A 121 -29.85 8.48 -0.93
C MET A 121 -31.23 7.89 -0.58
N VAL A 122 -31.28 6.70 0.01
CA VAL A 122 -32.54 6.11 0.48
C VAL A 122 -33.15 6.95 1.60
N GLN A 123 -32.38 7.37 2.62
CA GLN A 123 -32.88 8.25 3.68
C GLN A 123 -33.33 9.62 3.18
N MET A 124 -32.64 10.19 2.18
CA MET A 124 -33.06 11.44 1.55
C MET A 124 -34.37 11.27 0.78
N ARG A 125 -34.55 10.13 0.09
CA ARG A 125 -35.79 9.79 -0.61
C ARG A 125 -36.95 9.56 0.36
N THR A 126 -36.71 8.92 1.50
CA THR A 126 -37.73 8.72 2.55
C THR A 126 -38.15 10.05 3.19
N ARG A 127 -37.26 11.05 3.30
CA ARG A 127 -37.62 12.40 3.77
C ARG A 127 -38.40 13.21 2.74
N ILE A 128 -38.14 13.05 1.45
CA ILE A 128 -38.87 13.75 0.37
C ILE A 128 -40.28 13.16 0.19
N MET A 129 -40.46 11.84 0.33
CA MET A 129 -41.78 11.19 0.21
C MET A 129 -42.70 11.41 1.42
N ASN A 130 -42.15 11.85 2.57
CA ASN A 130 -42.92 12.18 3.78
C ASN A 130 -43.25 13.68 3.90
N LEU A 131 -43.02 14.47 2.83
CA LEU A 131 -43.38 15.90 2.74
C LEU A 131 -44.45 16.17 1.67
N GLN A 132 -45.25 15.16 1.30
CA GLN A 132 -46.51 15.33 0.55
C GLN A 132 -47.68 14.76 1.34
#